data_AF-A0A087VJC1-F1
#
_entry.id   AF-A0A087VJC1-F1
#
_cell.length_a   1.000
_cell.length_b   1.000
_cell.length_c   1.000
_cell.angle_alpha   90.00
_cell.angle_beta   90.00
_cell.angle_gamma   90.00
#
_symmetry.space_group_name_H-M   'P 1'
#
loop_
_entity.id
_entity.type
_entity.pdbx_description
1 polymer ?
#
loop_
_entity_poly.entity_id
_entity_poly.type
_entity_poly.pdbx_seq_one_letter_code
_entity_poly.pdbx_strand_id
1 'polypeptide(L)'
;FFEDLEKRHQENLLIPDISDIVEEHASNHFSPYISYCSNEVYQQRTLQKLLATNPLFKETLKQIERKPECGGLPVISFLILPMQRVTRLPLLLDTVCQKTKACTAAYGAATRALKAISKLVKNCNEGARTMERMEQMYTLQQQLEFGKKKPLPLISASRWLLKRGELHLLLSEEAGIFRRGTGRLCYVFLFNDVLIITKKKSEESYAVMNYATLDQITVEKIESGDPPSPPPSKTGSSGTARGAAGGHLLRVVMEKDSEGRREEIVLSAETLSDRARWVTALMHREKEKPDTTPKGDLSQVEITHAYLAKEADEISLQQADVVLVLDGEDGKC
;
A
#
# COMPACT_ATOMS: atom_id res chain seq x y z
N PHE A 1 -26.65 -8.27 -22.53
CA PHE A 1 -26.65 -6.90 -21.95
C PHE A 1 -27.11 -5.85 -22.94
N PHE A 2 -26.32 -5.49 -23.97
CA PHE A 2 -26.77 -4.48 -24.94
C PHE A 2 -28.02 -4.92 -25.70
N GLU A 3 -28.08 -6.19 -26.12
CA GLU A 3 -29.27 -6.75 -26.76
C GLU A 3 -30.51 -6.67 -25.86
N ASP A 4 -30.38 -6.90 -24.54
CA ASP A 4 -31.50 -6.79 -23.60
C ASP A 4 -31.96 -5.34 -23.40
N LEU A 5 -31.01 -4.40 -23.34
CA LEU A 5 -31.30 -2.97 -23.29
C LEU A 5 -31.99 -2.49 -24.57
N GLU A 6 -31.50 -2.94 -25.73
CA GLU A 6 -32.05 -2.60 -27.03
C GLU A 6 -33.45 -3.19 -27.20
N LYS A 7 -33.66 -4.44 -26.78
CA LYS A 7 -34.98 -5.07 -26.75
C LYS A 7 -35.96 -4.26 -25.89
N ARG A 8 -35.56 -3.85 -24.68
CA ARG A 8 -36.40 -3.00 -23.82
C ARG A 8 -36.73 -1.66 -24.47
N HIS A 9 -35.79 -1.06 -25.18
CA HIS A 9 -35.99 0.18 -25.91
C HIS A 9 -36.95 0.00 -27.10
N GLN A 10 -36.89 -1.13 -27.80
CA GLN A 10 -37.78 -1.45 -28.92
C GLN A 10 -39.21 -1.77 -28.46
N GLU A 11 -39.37 -2.38 -27.28
CA GLU A 11 -40.68 -2.69 -26.69
C GLU A 11 -41.45 -1.43 -26.26
N ASN A 12 -40.75 -0.38 -25.81
CA ASN A 12 -41.38 0.88 -25.41
C ASN A 12 -40.45 2.08 -25.61
N LEU A 13 -40.94 3.09 -26.34
CA LEU A 13 -40.25 4.37 -26.54
C LEU A 13 -39.94 5.08 -25.21
N LEU A 14 -40.82 4.94 -24.21
CA LEU A 14 -40.62 5.41 -22.85
C LEU A 14 -40.16 4.23 -21.99
N ILE A 15 -38.84 4.11 -21.80
CA ILE A 15 -38.24 3.05 -20.99
C ILE A 15 -38.60 3.29 -19.51
N PRO A 16 -39.43 2.43 -18.89
CA PRO A 16 -39.89 2.67 -17.52
C PRO A 16 -38.83 2.33 -16.47
N ASP A 17 -38.05 1.26 -16.72
CA ASP A 17 -36.97 0.79 -15.85
C ASP A 17 -36.00 -0.11 -16.65
N ILE A 18 -34.74 -0.13 -16.21
CA ILE A 18 -33.68 -1.04 -16.70
C ILE A 18 -32.98 -1.78 -15.55
N SER A 19 -33.42 -1.54 -14.31
CA SER A 19 -32.76 -2.04 -13.11
C SER A 19 -32.72 -3.57 -13.06
N ASP A 20 -33.76 -4.23 -13.55
CA ASP A 20 -33.83 -5.68 -13.69
C ASP A 20 -32.72 -6.24 -14.59
N ILE A 21 -32.51 -5.61 -15.75
CA ILE A 21 -31.46 -5.99 -16.70
C ILE A 21 -30.09 -5.77 -16.07
N VAL A 22 -29.86 -4.64 -15.41
CA VAL A 22 -28.56 -4.35 -14.80
C VAL A 22 -28.28 -5.29 -13.63
N GLU A 23 -29.27 -5.57 -12.77
CA GLU A 23 -29.15 -6.50 -11.64
C GLU A 23 -28.77 -7.91 -12.12
N GLU A 24 -29.46 -8.41 -13.15
CA GLU A 24 -29.21 -9.74 -13.75
C GLU A 24 -27.81 -9.85 -14.35
N HIS A 25 -27.40 -8.87 -15.15
CA HIS A 25 -26.08 -8.90 -15.79
C HIS A 25 -24.95 -8.68 -14.80
N ALA A 26 -25.10 -7.78 -13.84
CA ALA A 26 -24.10 -7.55 -12.79
C ALA A 26 -23.89 -8.80 -11.92
N SER A 27 -24.96 -9.55 -11.63
CA SER A 27 -24.90 -10.72 -10.75
C SER A 27 -24.38 -11.96 -11.46
N ASN A 28 -24.76 -12.19 -12.72
CA ASN A 28 -24.57 -13.48 -13.38
C ASN A 28 -23.59 -13.43 -14.58
N HIS A 29 -23.38 -12.27 -15.20
CA HIS A 29 -22.71 -12.18 -16.51
C HIS A 29 -21.46 -11.29 -16.51
N PHE A 30 -21.32 -10.39 -15.55
CA PHE A 30 -20.21 -9.42 -15.52
C PHE A 30 -18.95 -9.91 -14.79
N SER A 31 -18.89 -11.18 -14.38
CA SER A 31 -17.67 -11.77 -13.79
C SER A 31 -16.39 -11.61 -14.65
N PRO A 32 -16.43 -11.55 -16.01
CA PRO A 32 -15.24 -11.27 -16.81
C PRO A 32 -14.60 -9.90 -16.52
N TYR A 33 -15.36 -8.89 -16.06
CA TYR A 33 -14.78 -7.62 -15.64
C TYR A 33 -13.84 -7.81 -14.45
N ILE A 34 -14.19 -8.69 -13.50
CA ILE A 34 -13.34 -8.96 -12.34
C ILE A 34 -11.99 -9.50 -12.82
N SER A 35 -11.99 -10.52 -13.69
CA SER A 35 -10.76 -11.10 -14.22
C SER A 35 -9.94 -10.08 -15.01
N TYR A 36 -10.57 -9.32 -15.90
CA TYR A 36 -9.89 -8.32 -16.71
C TYR A 36 -9.26 -7.21 -15.85
N CYS A 37 -10.06 -6.59 -14.98
CA CYS A 37 -9.64 -5.50 -14.09
C CYS A 37 -8.58 -5.96 -13.07
N SER A 38 -8.67 -7.19 -12.58
CA SER A 38 -7.66 -7.75 -11.66
C SER A 38 -6.28 -7.82 -12.30
N ASN A 39 -6.22 -8.02 -13.62
CA ASN A 39 -4.98 -8.14 -14.37
C ASN A 39 -4.52 -6.83 -15.02
N GLU A 40 -5.17 -5.69 -14.75
CA GLU A 40 -4.91 -4.45 -15.46
C GLU A 40 -3.44 -4.01 -15.32
N VAL A 41 -2.90 -3.99 -14.10
CA VAL A 41 -1.49 -3.62 -13.84
C VAL A 41 -0.53 -4.53 -14.61
N TYR A 42 -0.81 -5.84 -14.62
CA TYR A 42 -0.01 -6.81 -15.37
C TYR A 42 -0.07 -6.57 -16.89
N GLN A 43 -1.24 -6.23 -17.43
CA GLN A 43 -1.39 -5.87 -18.84
C GLN A 43 -0.55 -4.62 -19.18
N GLN A 44 -0.61 -3.59 -18.34
CA GLN A 44 0.17 -2.35 -18.54
C GLN A 44 1.68 -2.63 -18.52
N ARG A 45 2.17 -3.38 -17.53
CA ARG A 45 3.59 -3.74 -17.43
C ARG A 45 4.05 -4.61 -18.59
N THR A 46 3.22 -5.57 -19.02
CA THR A 46 3.50 -6.41 -20.18
C THR A 46 3.61 -5.57 -21.45
N LEU A 47 2.69 -4.63 -21.65
CA LEU A 47 2.74 -3.70 -22.77
C LEU A 47 4.03 -2.86 -22.75
N GLN A 48 4.38 -2.27 -21.60
CA GLN A 48 5.62 -1.49 -21.46
C GLN A 48 6.87 -2.33 -21.73
N LYS A 49 6.93 -3.54 -21.17
CA LYS A 49 8.02 -4.49 -21.43
C LYS A 49 8.15 -4.81 -22.91
N LEU A 50 7.03 -5.11 -23.60
CA LEU A 50 7.05 -5.41 -25.03
C LEU A 50 7.47 -4.20 -25.87
N LEU A 51 7.03 -3.00 -25.51
CA LEU A 51 7.46 -1.75 -26.16
C LEU A 51 8.96 -1.46 -26.00
N ALA A 52 9.54 -1.86 -24.86
CA ALA A 52 10.96 -1.67 -24.57
C ALA A 52 11.85 -2.76 -25.20
N THR A 53 11.38 -4.02 -25.21
CA THR A 53 12.22 -5.19 -25.54
C THR A 53 11.98 -5.76 -26.93
N ASN A 54 10.84 -5.45 -27.57
CA ASN A 54 10.47 -6.02 -28.87
C ASN A 54 10.20 -4.92 -29.93
N PRO A 55 11.20 -4.58 -30.76
CA PRO A 55 11.06 -3.58 -31.81
C PRO A 55 9.99 -3.90 -32.85
N LEU A 56 9.80 -5.18 -33.20
CA LEU A 56 8.81 -5.61 -34.19
C LEU A 56 7.38 -5.39 -33.67
N PHE A 57 7.13 -5.74 -32.41
CA PHE A 57 5.86 -5.46 -31.74
C PHE A 57 5.58 -3.96 -31.71
N LYS A 58 6.57 -3.15 -31.31
CA LYS A 58 6.45 -1.69 -31.26
C LYS A 58 6.09 -1.08 -32.60
N GLU A 59 6.74 -1.52 -33.68
CA GLU A 59 6.44 -1.00 -35.02
C GLU A 59 5.06 -1.42 -35.50
N THR A 60 4.71 -2.70 -35.31
CA THR A 60 3.38 -3.21 -35.70
C THR A 60 2.27 -2.49 -34.95
N LEU A 61 2.45 -2.26 -33.65
CA LEU A 61 1.49 -1.51 -32.84
C LEU A 61 1.31 -0.09 -33.36
N LYS A 62 2.40 0.63 -33.67
CA LYS A 62 2.34 1.97 -34.26
C LYS A 62 1.57 2.00 -35.58
N GLN A 63 1.72 0.98 -36.43
CA GLN A 63 0.97 0.90 -37.68
C GLN A 63 -0.52 0.65 -37.44
N ILE A 64 -0.88 -0.13 -36.42
CA ILE A 64 -2.29 -0.33 -36.02
C ILE A 64 -2.89 0.98 -35.46
N GLU A 65 -2.17 1.68 -34.57
CA GLU A 65 -2.62 2.93 -33.93
C GLU A 65 -2.83 4.08 -34.94
N ARG A 66 -2.18 4.01 -36.12
CA ARG A 66 -2.38 4.96 -37.22
C ARG A 66 -3.67 4.75 -38.01
N LYS A 67 -4.33 3.60 -37.85
CA LYS A 67 -5.55 3.31 -38.58
C LYS A 67 -6.69 4.23 -38.12
N PRO A 68 -7.58 4.67 -39.02
CA PRO A 68 -8.65 5.62 -38.69
C PRO A 68 -9.60 5.11 -37.61
N GLU A 69 -9.79 3.79 -37.49
CA GLU A 69 -10.62 3.15 -36.47
C GLU A 69 -10.09 3.38 -35.03
N CYS A 70 -8.80 3.65 -34.88
CA CYS A 70 -8.19 3.97 -33.59
C CYS A 70 -8.35 5.44 -33.19
N GLY A 71 -8.78 6.33 -34.10
CA GLY A 71 -8.99 7.75 -33.80
C GLY A 71 -7.75 8.48 -33.29
N GLY A 72 -6.54 7.99 -33.59
CA GLY A 72 -5.28 8.55 -33.09
C GLY A 72 -4.97 8.22 -31.63
N LEU A 73 -5.72 7.31 -31.00
CA LEU A 73 -5.51 6.91 -29.62
C LEU A 73 -4.52 5.73 -29.50
N PRO A 74 -3.64 5.73 -28.49
CA PRO A 74 -2.72 4.62 -28.23
C PRO A 74 -3.46 3.41 -27.63
N VAL A 75 -2.93 2.20 -27.79
CA VAL A 75 -3.59 0.95 -27.34
C VAL A 75 -3.96 0.97 -25.86
N ILE A 76 -3.15 1.62 -25.01
CA ILE A 76 -3.37 1.74 -23.57
C ILE A 76 -4.71 2.43 -23.24
N SER A 77 -5.17 3.35 -24.09
CA SER A 77 -6.44 4.06 -23.93
C SER A 77 -7.66 3.15 -24.17
N PHE A 78 -7.49 2.06 -24.92
CA PHE A 78 -8.53 1.06 -25.13
C PHE A 78 -8.52 0.01 -24.03
N LEU A 79 -7.32 -0.34 -23.51
CA LEU A 79 -7.19 -1.33 -22.44
C LEU A 79 -7.84 -0.90 -21.13
N ILE A 80 -7.96 0.42 -20.87
CA ILE A 80 -8.60 0.97 -19.67
C ILE A 80 -10.14 1.00 -19.75
N LEU A 81 -10.73 0.87 -20.95
CA LEU A 81 -12.17 1.04 -21.17
C LEU A 81 -13.05 0.10 -20.33
N PRO A 82 -12.71 -1.19 -20.10
CA PRO A 82 -13.53 -2.06 -19.26
C PRO A 82 -13.63 -1.57 -17.80
N MET A 83 -12.53 -1.07 -17.23
CA MET A 83 -12.53 -0.49 -15.89
C MET A 83 -13.37 0.79 -15.83
N GLN A 84 -13.22 1.68 -16.81
CA GLN A 84 -14.03 2.90 -16.91
C GLN A 84 -15.52 2.60 -17.06
N ARG A 85 -15.85 1.57 -17.85
CA ARG A 85 -17.23 1.18 -18.08
C ARG A 85 -17.88 0.64 -16.82
N VAL A 86 -17.23 -0.31 -16.14
CA VAL A 86 -17.81 -0.95 -14.95
C VAL A 86 -17.95 0.05 -13.80
N THR A 87 -17.01 1.00 -13.66
CA THR A 87 -17.05 2.06 -12.63
C THR A 87 -18.08 3.16 -12.92
N ARG A 88 -18.46 3.36 -14.19
CA ARG A 88 -19.50 4.35 -14.57
C ARG A 88 -20.92 3.86 -14.31
N LEU A 89 -21.18 2.56 -14.41
CA LEU A 89 -22.52 1.99 -14.22
C LEU A 89 -23.16 2.31 -12.85
N PRO A 90 -22.43 2.20 -11.70
CA PRO A 90 -22.95 2.65 -10.41
C PRO A 90 -23.36 4.12 -10.39
N LEU A 91 -22.60 5.03 -11.03
CA LEU A 91 -22.92 6.46 -11.05
C LEU A 91 -24.22 6.74 -11.82
N LEU A 92 -24.42 6.01 -12.92
CA LEU A 92 -25.67 6.10 -13.70
C LEU A 92 -26.85 5.54 -12.90
N LEU A 93 -26.70 4.40 -12.22
CA LEU A 93 -27.76 3.84 -11.40
C LEU A 93 -28.06 4.64 -10.14
N ASP A 94 -27.06 5.28 -9.55
CA ASP A 94 -27.28 6.21 -8.44
C ASP A 94 -28.15 7.39 -8.89
N THR A 95 -27.90 7.93 -10.08
CA THR A 95 -28.77 8.95 -10.69
C THR A 95 -30.20 8.44 -10.89
N VAL A 96 -30.37 7.19 -11.36
CA VAL A 96 -31.70 6.57 -11.48
C VAL A 96 -32.39 6.47 -10.12
N CYS A 97 -31.67 6.03 -9.08
CA CYS A 97 -32.20 5.95 -7.71
C CYS A 97 -32.66 7.32 -7.20
N GLN A 98 -31.84 8.36 -7.38
CA GLN A 98 -32.15 9.73 -6.93
C GLN A 98 -33.37 10.32 -7.66
N LYS A 99 -33.62 9.94 -8.92
CA LYS A 99 -34.76 10.40 -9.71
C LYS A 99 -36.00 9.53 -9.57
N THR A 100 -35.89 8.38 -8.90
CA THR A 100 -37.01 7.46 -8.67
C THR A 100 -37.68 7.76 -7.33
N LYS A 101 -39.01 7.81 -7.30
CA LYS A 101 -39.77 8.09 -6.09
C LYS A 101 -39.48 7.04 -5.00
N ALA A 102 -39.05 7.49 -3.83
CA ALA A 102 -38.76 6.63 -2.68
C ALA A 102 -39.99 5.78 -2.28
N CYS A 103 -39.72 4.65 -1.62
CA CYS A 103 -40.72 3.68 -1.16
C CYS A 103 -41.60 3.07 -2.28
N THR A 104 -41.11 3.04 -3.53
CA THR A 104 -41.77 2.35 -4.65
C THR A 104 -41.05 1.06 -5.02
N ALA A 105 -41.73 0.16 -5.73
CA ALA A 105 -41.12 -1.07 -6.25
C ALA A 105 -39.94 -0.76 -7.21
N ALA A 106 -40.07 0.28 -8.04
CA ALA A 106 -39.01 0.76 -8.93
C ALA A 106 -37.78 1.24 -8.15
N TYR A 107 -37.98 1.98 -7.06
CA TYR A 107 -36.87 2.40 -6.19
C TYR A 107 -36.15 1.20 -5.56
N GLY A 108 -36.91 0.19 -5.14
CA GLY A 108 -36.36 -1.07 -4.64
C GLY A 108 -35.53 -1.82 -5.70
N ALA A 109 -36.01 -1.86 -6.95
CA ALA A 109 -35.29 -2.48 -8.07
C ALA A 109 -33.98 -1.73 -8.37
N ALA A 110 -34.05 -0.40 -8.51
CA ALA A 110 -32.88 0.44 -8.77
C ALA A 110 -31.82 0.31 -7.67
N THR A 111 -32.24 0.24 -6.39
CA THR A 111 -31.33 0.05 -5.25
C THR A 111 -30.64 -1.32 -5.28
N ARG A 112 -31.35 -2.39 -5.64
CA ARG A 112 -30.76 -3.73 -5.78
C ARG A 112 -29.76 -3.79 -6.92
N ALA A 113 -30.12 -3.22 -8.07
CA ALA A 113 -29.25 -3.11 -9.23
C ALA A 113 -27.98 -2.31 -8.91
N LEU A 114 -28.12 -1.17 -8.20
CA LEU A 114 -27.00 -0.36 -7.72
C LEU A 114 -26.10 -1.18 -6.79
N LYS A 115 -26.68 -1.89 -5.82
CA LYS A 115 -25.92 -2.77 -4.91
C LYS A 115 -25.16 -3.86 -5.67
N ALA A 116 -25.78 -4.50 -6.66
CA ALA A 116 -25.16 -5.55 -7.46
C ALA A 116 -23.95 -5.01 -8.25
N ILE A 117 -24.11 -3.87 -8.94
CA ILE A 117 -23.02 -3.28 -9.72
C ILE A 117 -21.91 -2.70 -8.83
N SER A 118 -22.25 -2.09 -7.69
CA SER A 118 -21.27 -1.63 -6.70
C SER A 118 -20.46 -2.79 -6.12
N LYS A 119 -21.10 -3.93 -5.86
CA LYS A 119 -20.41 -5.16 -5.43
C LYS A 119 -19.43 -5.65 -6.50
N LEU A 120 -19.84 -5.64 -7.78
CA LEU A 120 -18.96 -6.00 -8.88
C LEU A 120 -17.72 -5.10 -8.94
N VAL A 121 -17.90 -3.78 -8.91
CA VAL A 121 -16.78 -2.81 -8.92
C VAL A 121 -15.86 -3.01 -7.72
N LYS A 122 -16.42 -3.26 -6.54
CA LYS A 122 -15.64 -3.61 -5.35
C LYS A 122 -14.78 -4.85 -5.59
N ASN A 123 -15.35 -5.91 -6.15
CA ASN A 123 -14.61 -7.13 -6.47
C ASN A 123 -13.51 -6.89 -7.51
N CYS A 124 -13.74 -6.05 -8.53
CA CYS A 124 -12.71 -5.66 -9.50
C CYS A 124 -11.53 -4.97 -8.79
N ASN A 125 -11.81 -4.02 -7.90
CA ASN A 125 -10.78 -3.27 -7.17
C ASN A 125 -10.02 -4.15 -6.17
N GLU A 126 -10.71 -5.04 -5.46
CA GLU A 126 -10.08 -6.01 -4.55
C GLU A 126 -9.21 -7.01 -5.32
N GLY A 127 -9.66 -7.48 -6.48
CA GLY A 127 -8.88 -8.35 -7.36
C GLY A 127 -7.64 -7.65 -7.91
N ALA A 128 -7.76 -6.39 -8.36
CA ALA A 128 -6.62 -5.59 -8.83
C ALA A 128 -5.59 -5.38 -7.72
N ARG A 129 -6.03 -5.03 -6.50
CA ARG A 129 -5.17 -4.89 -5.33
C ARG A 129 -4.47 -6.20 -4.97
N THR A 130 -5.19 -7.32 -5.03
CA THR A 130 -4.63 -8.65 -4.73
C THR A 130 -3.57 -9.05 -5.75
N MET A 131 -3.81 -8.79 -7.04
CA MET A 131 -2.85 -9.06 -8.10
C MET A 131 -1.59 -8.19 -7.96
N GLU A 132 -1.75 -6.90 -7.69
CA GLU A 132 -0.61 -5.99 -7.47
C GLU A 132 0.25 -6.45 -6.28
N ARG A 133 -0.38 -6.85 -5.18
CA ARG A 133 0.31 -7.43 -4.01
C ARG A 133 1.05 -8.71 -4.39
N MET A 134 0.40 -9.62 -5.11
CA MET A 134 1.01 -10.88 -5.55
C MET A 134 2.24 -10.64 -6.44
N GLU A 135 2.14 -9.70 -7.38
CA GLU A 135 3.25 -9.32 -8.25
C GLU A 135 4.40 -8.70 -7.44
N GLN A 136 4.09 -7.81 -6.49
CA GLN A 136 5.09 -7.25 -5.58
C GLN A 136 5.81 -8.35 -4.78
N MET A 137 5.08 -9.36 -4.29
CA MET A 137 5.67 -10.49 -3.56
C MET A 137 6.58 -11.31 -4.47
N TYR A 138 6.18 -11.54 -5.73
CA TYR A 138 7.00 -12.24 -6.72
C TYR A 138 8.32 -11.49 -6.99
N THR A 139 8.26 -10.17 -7.21
CA THR A 139 9.46 -9.35 -7.40
C THR A 139 10.37 -9.40 -6.17
N LEU A 140 9.83 -9.20 -4.96
CA LEU A 140 10.63 -9.22 -3.73
C LEU A 140 11.27 -10.60 -3.48
N GLN A 141 10.58 -11.69 -3.80
CA GLN A 141 11.13 -13.04 -3.66
C GLN A 141 12.37 -13.25 -4.53
N GLN A 142 12.44 -12.62 -5.71
CA GLN A 142 13.62 -12.68 -6.57
C GLN A 142 14.78 -11.82 -6.07
N GLN A 143 14.48 -10.74 -5.34
CA GLN A 143 15.47 -9.79 -4.82
C GLN A 143 16.06 -10.20 -3.47
N LEU A 144 15.38 -11.09 -2.72
CA LEU A 144 15.78 -11.52 -1.38
C LEU A 144 16.65 -12.79 -1.42
N GLU A 145 17.91 -12.65 -1.00
CA GLU A 145 18.88 -13.73 -0.93
C GLU A 145 19.01 -14.26 0.51
N PHE A 146 18.48 -15.47 0.74
CA PHE A 146 18.49 -16.09 2.08
C PHE A 146 19.86 -16.69 2.47
N GLY A 147 20.74 -16.97 1.51
CA GLY A 147 22.07 -17.52 1.79
C GLY A 147 21.99 -18.81 2.61
N LYS A 148 22.52 -18.77 3.84
CA LYS A 148 22.49 -19.92 4.79
C LYS A 148 21.22 -19.98 5.64
N LYS A 149 20.40 -18.91 5.66
CA LYS A 149 19.16 -18.86 6.42
C LYS A 149 18.10 -19.73 5.74
N LYS A 150 17.17 -20.27 6.53
CA LYS A 150 16.04 -21.03 6.00
C LYS A 150 15.23 -20.15 5.05
N PRO A 151 14.98 -20.58 3.79
CA PRO A 151 14.18 -19.82 2.85
C PRO A 151 12.76 -19.58 3.39
N LEU A 152 12.29 -18.35 3.29
CA LEU A 152 10.91 -17.99 3.61
C LEU A 152 10.13 -17.87 2.28
N PRO A 153 9.06 -18.66 2.07
CA PRO A 153 8.21 -18.50 0.90
C PRO A 153 7.44 -17.19 1.05
N LEU A 154 7.75 -16.18 0.21
CA LEU A 154 7.14 -14.85 0.29
C LEU A 154 5.78 -14.81 -0.38
N ILE A 155 5.59 -15.57 -1.46
CA ILE A 155 4.33 -15.62 -2.21
C ILE A 155 3.26 -16.32 -1.35
N SER A 156 2.29 -15.54 -0.90
CA SER A 156 1.09 -15.99 -0.17
C SER A 156 -0.09 -15.13 -0.57
N ALA A 157 -1.30 -15.72 -0.62
CA ALA A 157 -2.53 -15.00 -0.89
C ALA A 157 -2.87 -13.95 0.20
N SER A 158 -2.35 -14.15 1.42
CA SER A 158 -2.61 -13.30 2.58
C SER A 158 -1.44 -12.40 2.97
N ARG A 159 -0.35 -12.36 2.18
CA ARG A 159 0.83 -11.53 2.50
C ARG A 159 0.90 -10.30 1.61
N TRP A 160 1.13 -9.14 2.21
CA TRP A 160 1.49 -7.90 1.51
C TRP A 160 2.51 -7.11 2.29
N LEU A 161 3.25 -6.26 1.57
CA LEU A 161 4.21 -5.34 2.17
C LEU A 161 3.45 -4.20 2.86
N LEU A 162 3.73 -3.97 4.15
CA LEU A 162 3.23 -2.82 4.91
C LEU A 162 4.18 -1.62 4.79
N LYS A 163 5.48 -1.83 5.00
CA LYS A 163 6.50 -0.77 4.92
C LYS A 163 7.85 -1.36 4.49
N ARG A 164 8.67 -0.55 3.84
CA ARG A 164 10.08 -0.86 3.60
C ARG A 164 10.91 0.42 3.67
N GLY A 165 12.18 0.30 4.06
CA GLY A 165 13.06 1.46 4.15
C GLY A 165 14.40 1.16 4.79
N GLU A 166 15.26 2.17 4.79
CA GLU A 166 16.59 2.11 5.38
C GLU A 166 16.52 2.46 6.88
N LEU A 167 17.19 1.66 7.70
CA LEU A 167 17.35 1.90 9.13
C LEU A 167 18.80 1.62 9.52
N HIS A 168 19.28 2.26 10.59
CA HIS A 168 20.58 1.94 11.14
C HIS A 168 20.43 0.89 12.25
N LEU A 169 20.94 -0.31 12.01
CA LEU A 169 21.03 -1.37 13.00
C LEU A 169 22.21 -1.10 13.93
N LEU A 170 21.93 -0.80 15.19
CA LEU A 170 22.94 -0.69 16.24
C LEU A 170 23.32 -2.09 16.70
N LEU A 171 24.62 -2.38 16.72
CA LEU A 171 25.13 -3.66 17.18
C LEU A 171 25.09 -3.70 18.72
N SER A 172 24.52 -4.76 19.28
CA SER A 172 24.60 -5.04 20.70
C SER A 172 26.05 -5.44 21.05
N GLU A 173 26.68 -4.68 21.95
CA GLU A 173 28.03 -4.99 22.46
C GLU A 173 27.94 -6.16 23.44
N GLU A 174 28.32 -7.37 23.03
CA GLU A 174 28.62 -8.48 23.97
C GLU A 174 29.86 -8.18 24.87
N ALA A 175 30.38 -6.95 24.89
CA ALA A 175 31.60 -6.58 25.62
C ALA A 175 31.53 -5.17 26.24
N GLY A 176 30.59 -4.95 27.16
CA GLY A 176 30.81 -4.21 28.42
C GLY A 176 31.28 -2.74 28.42
N ILE A 177 31.37 -2.02 27.30
CA ILE A 177 31.79 -0.61 27.31
C ILE A 177 31.06 0.15 26.20
N PHE A 178 29.93 0.77 26.52
CA PHE A 178 29.14 1.63 25.63
C PHE A 178 30.03 2.63 24.87
N ARG A 179 30.52 2.24 23.69
CA ARG A 179 31.04 3.19 22.72
C ARG A 179 29.93 3.40 21.71
N ARG A 180 29.28 4.58 21.80
CA ARG A 180 28.40 5.09 20.74
C ARG A 180 29.16 5.07 19.41
N GLY A 181 29.00 4.01 18.63
CA GLY A 181 29.83 3.72 17.46
C GLY A 181 29.02 3.08 16.34
N THR A 182 28.71 3.89 15.33
CA THR A 182 28.31 3.54 13.94
C THR A 182 27.43 2.30 13.79
N GLY A 183 26.10 2.50 13.83
CA GLY A 183 25.15 1.51 13.36
C GLY A 183 25.40 1.12 11.91
N ARG A 184 25.12 -0.13 11.57
CA ARG A 184 25.19 -0.62 10.19
C ARG A 184 23.90 -0.30 9.46
N LEU A 185 23.99 0.32 8.29
CA LEU A 185 22.84 0.52 7.42
C LEU A 185 22.24 -0.84 7.03
N CYS A 186 20.96 -1.00 7.32
CA CYS A 186 20.16 -2.16 6.94
C CYS A 186 18.93 -1.69 6.17
N TYR A 187 18.37 -2.57 5.37
CA TYR A 187 17.13 -2.34 4.65
C TYR A 187 16.08 -3.31 5.18
N VAL A 188 14.97 -2.77 5.67
CA VAL A 188 13.94 -3.54 6.35
C VAL A 188 12.73 -3.68 5.45
N PHE A 189 12.19 -4.89 5.35
CA PHE A 189 10.91 -5.19 4.71
C PHE A 189 9.95 -5.69 5.78
N LEU A 190 8.86 -4.96 5.98
CA LEU A 190 7.80 -5.31 6.91
C LEU A 190 6.56 -5.68 6.12
N PHE A 191 6.16 -6.95 6.24
CA PHE A 191 4.91 -7.50 5.72
C PHE A 191 3.86 -7.53 6.83
N ASN A 192 2.59 -7.80 6.50
CA ASN A 192 1.52 -7.90 7.49
C ASN A 192 1.65 -9.09 8.46
N ASP A 193 2.56 -10.02 8.20
CA ASP A 193 2.79 -11.21 9.02
C ASP A 193 4.27 -11.47 9.36
N VAL A 194 5.23 -10.80 8.71
CA VAL A 194 6.67 -11.04 8.85
C VAL A 194 7.47 -9.75 8.76
N LEU A 195 8.51 -9.63 9.59
CA LEU A 195 9.58 -8.64 9.46
C LEU A 195 10.84 -9.32 8.89
N ILE A 196 11.45 -8.74 7.86
CA ILE A 196 12.71 -9.20 7.27
C ILE A 196 13.75 -8.07 7.32
N ILE A 197 14.89 -8.36 7.93
CA ILE A 197 16.02 -7.44 8.03
C ILE A 197 17.09 -7.88 7.04
N THR A 198 17.55 -6.95 6.22
CA THR A 198 18.49 -7.25 5.13
C THR A 198 19.67 -6.30 5.10
N LYS A 199 20.73 -6.74 4.42
CA LYS A 199 21.79 -5.88 3.92
C LYS A 199 21.54 -5.63 2.43
N LYS A 200 21.34 -4.37 2.03
CA LYS A 200 21.32 -3.99 0.61
C LYS A 200 22.68 -4.31 -0.03
N LYS A 201 22.66 -5.07 -1.13
CA LYS A 201 23.84 -5.38 -1.96
C LYS A 201 23.86 -4.52 -3.22
N SER A 202 22.69 -4.35 -3.84
CA SER A 202 22.42 -3.46 -4.97
C SER A 202 20.97 -2.97 -4.89
N GLU A 203 20.51 -2.19 -5.87
CA GLU A 203 19.10 -1.78 -5.94
C GLU A 203 18.12 -2.97 -6.06
N GLU A 204 18.57 -4.10 -6.62
CA GLU A 204 17.75 -5.29 -6.90
C GLU A 204 18.19 -6.53 -6.10
N SER A 205 19.12 -6.41 -5.15
CA SER A 205 19.61 -7.55 -4.35
C SER A 205 19.77 -7.17 -2.88
N TYR A 206 19.15 -7.97 -2.02
CA TYR A 206 19.12 -7.81 -0.58
C TYR A 206 19.49 -9.14 0.08
N ALA A 207 20.59 -9.15 0.86
CA ALA A 207 20.97 -10.32 1.63
C ALA A 207 20.23 -10.36 2.97
N VAL A 208 19.43 -11.39 3.19
CA VAL A 208 18.67 -11.57 4.43
C VAL A 208 19.63 -11.81 5.60
N MET A 209 19.51 -10.97 6.62
CA MET A 209 20.28 -11.06 7.85
C MET A 209 19.51 -11.84 8.91
N ASN A 210 18.25 -11.45 9.15
CA ASN A 210 17.33 -12.18 10.01
C ASN A 210 15.87 -11.89 9.62
N TYR A 211 14.93 -12.68 10.13
CA TYR A 211 13.50 -12.43 10.02
C TYR A 211 12.75 -13.06 11.19
N ALA A 212 11.57 -12.54 11.49
CA ALA A 212 10.65 -13.12 12.47
C ALA A 212 9.20 -12.82 12.07
N THR A 213 8.27 -13.70 12.44
CA THR A 213 6.84 -13.45 12.26
C THR A 213 6.38 -12.37 13.26
N LEU A 214 5.39 -11.56 12.88
CA LEU A 214 4.96 -10.41 13.69
C LEU A 214 4.35 -10.80 15.04
N ASP A 215 3.80 -12.01 15.17
CA ASP A 215 3.33 -12.53 16.45
C ASP A 215 4.47 -12.80 17.45
N GLN A 216 5.71 -12.97 16.96
CA GLN A 216 6.93 -13.16 17.74
C GLN A 216 7.71 -11.87 17.96
N ILE A 217 7.16 -10.72 17.55
CA ILE A 217 7.82 -9.41 17.66
C ILE A 217 7.14 -8.55 18.71
N THR A 218 7.96 -7.91 19.54
CA THR A 218 7.58 -6.77 20.38
C THR A 218 8.49 -5.60 20.08
N VAL A 219 7.93 -4.40 19.95
CA VAL A 219 8.69 -3.17 19.72
C VAL A 219 8.52 -2.22 20.89
N GLU A 220 9.60 -1.57 21.29
CA GLU A 220 9.60 -0.56 22.34
C GLU A 220 10.29 0.71 21.85
N LYS A 221 9.64 1.86 22.04
CA LYS A 221 10.22 3.16 21.76
C LYS A 221 11.28 3.45 22.83
N ILE A 222 12.50 3.76 22.40
CA ILE A 222 13.54 4.23 23.32
C ILE A 222 13.49 5.75 23.29
N GLU A 223 13.00 6.34 24.38
CA GLU A 223 13.12 7.77 24.59
C GLU A 223 14.57 8.09 24.92
N SER A 224 15.16 9.05 24.20
CA SER A 224 16.45 9.60 24.58
C SER A 224 16.26 10.39 25.87
N GLY A 225 16.50 9.75 27.01
CA GLY A 225 16.51 10.43 28.30
C GLY A 225 17.52 11.58 28.33
N ASP A 226 17.16 12.65 29.04
CA ASP A 226 18.01 13.79 29.37
C ASP A 226 19.44 13.36 29.76
N PRO A 227 20.46 14.17 29.44
CA PRO A 227 21.82 13.87 29.86
C PRO A 227 21.88 13.79 31.40
N PRO A 228 22.57 12.79 31.99
CA PRO A 228 22.85 12.81 33.41
C PRO A 228 23.61 14.09 33.73
N SER A 229 23.17 14.80 34.76
CA SER A 229 23.75 16.06 35.22
C SER A 229 25.27 15.95 35.30
N PRO A 230 26.04 16.91 34.77
CA PRO A 230 27.49 16.86 34.92
C PRO A 230 27.86 17.01 36.40
N PRO A 231 28.82 16.23 36.94
CA PRO A 231 29.42 16.58 38.22
C PRO A 231 30.15 17.93 38.11
N PRO A 232 30.28 18.68 39.21
CA PRO A 232 30.83 20.02 39.15
C PRO A 232 32.33 19.99 38.80
N SER A 233 32.64 20.69 37.71
CA SER A 233 33.90 21.35 37.34
C SER A 233 35.22 20.54 37.32
N LYS A 234 35.90 20.61 36.17
CA LYS A 234 37.20 21.29 36.05
C LYS A 234 37.47 21.71 34.60
N THR A 235 37.84 22.98 34.47
CA THR A 235 38.24 23.72 33.28
C THR A 235 39.32 23.03 32.45
N GLY A 236 39.17 23.03 31.11
CA GLY A 236 40.29 22.74 30.21
C GLY A 236 39.90 22.38 28.78
N SER A 237 40.05 23.37 27.90
CA SER A 237 40.42 23.25 26.48
C SER A 237 39.38 22.78 25.45
N SER A 238 39.17 23.69 24.52
CA SER A 238 38.45 23.62 23.26
C SER A 238 38.80 22.39 22.40
N GLY A 239 37.78 21.61 22.08
CA GLY A 239 37.76 20.67 20.96
C GLY A 239 36.30 20.45 20.60
N THR A 240 35.89 20.93 19.43
CA THR A 240 34.53 20.78 18.89
C THR A 240 34.22 19.31 18.63
N ALA A 241 33.74 18.61 19.65
CA ALA A 241 33.06 17.33 19.50
C ALA A 241 31.74 17.59 18.77
N ARG A 242 31.75 17.41 17.44
CA ARG A 242 30.52 17.32 16.64
C ARG A 242 29.63 16.25 17.28
N GLY A 243 28.44 16.66 17.71
CA GLY A 243 27.53 15.86 18.52
C GLY A 243 27.15 14.54 17.86
N ALA A 244 27.51 13.43 18.50
CA ALA A 244 26.92 12.10 18.27
C ALA A 244 25.77 11.90 19.29
N ALA A 245 24.73 12.70 19.15
CA ALA A 245 23.52 12.64 19.97
C ALA A 245 22.28 12.72 19.05
N GLY A 246 21.42 11.71 19.11
CA GLY A 246 20.05 11.78 18.56
C GLY A 246 19.77 10.88 17.37
N GLY A 247 19.87 9.57 17.52
CA GLY A 247 19.12 8.65 16.66
C GLY A 247 17.69 8.51 17.19
N HIS A 248 16.69 8.39 16.33
CA HIS A 248 15.32 8.08 16.76
C HIS A 248 15.17 6.58 16.93
N LEU A 249 15.45 6.12 18.16
CA LEU A 249 15.67 4.72 18.45
C LEU A 249 14.36 3.96 18.71
N LEU A 250 14.29 2.73 18.18
CA LEU A 250 13.32 1.72 18.54
C LEU A 250 14.04 0.40 18.84
N ARG A 251 13.62 -0.29 19.90
CA ARG A 251 14.06 -1.64 20.21
C ARG A 251 13.07 -2.63 19.62
N VAL A 252 13.58 -3.63 18.91
CA VAL A 252 12.79 -4.75 18.39
C VAL A 252 13.29 -6.02 19.05
N VAL A 253 12.41 -6.70 19.77
CA VAL A 253 12.68 -8.01 20.36
C VAL A 253 11.97 -9.06 19.52
N MET A 254 12.73 -10.01 19.01
CA MET A 254 12.24 -11.21 18.34
C MET A 254 12.30 -12.36 19.34
N GLU A 255 11.16 -12.84 19.82
CA GLU A 255 11.11 -13.99 20.74
C GLU A 255 11.58 -15.28 20.04
N LYS A 256 11.29 -15.41 18.75
CA LYS A 256 11.82 -16.45 17.87
C LYS A 256 12.19 -15.85 16.51
N ASP A 257 13.48 -15.82 16.24
CA ASP A 257 14.04 -15.41 14.96
C ASP A 257 13.99 -16.55 13.93
N SER A 258 14.61 -16.33 12.76
CA SER A 258 14.69 -17.30 11.66
C SER A 258 15.35 -18.64 12.03
N GLU A 259 16.09 -18.69 13.14
CA GLU A 259 16.78 -19.86 13.69
C GLU A 259 16.15 -20.34 15.00
N GLY A 260 15.01 -19.76 15.40
CA GLY A 260 14.28 -20.10 16.63
C GLY A 260 14.93 -19.58 17.91
N ARG A 261 15.81 -18.59 17.82
CA ARG A 261 16.49 -17.97 18.96
C ARG A 261 15.82 -16.65 19.32
N ARG A 262 15.90 -16.27 20.59
CA ARG A 262 15.53 -14.93 21.03
C ARG A 262 16.64 -13.96 20.66
N GLU A 263 16.31 -12.90 19.93
CA GLU A 263 17.26 -11.84 19.55
C GLU A 263 16.66 -10.47 19.86
N GLU A 264 17.49 -9.56 20.34
CA GLU A 264 17.14 -8.17 20.58
C GLU A 264 18.03 -7.27 19.73
N ILE A 265 17.40 -6.35 19.01
CA ILE A 265 18.09 -5.37 18.18
C ILE A 265 17.60 -3.96 18.47
N VAL A 266 18.47 -2.99 18.24
CA VAL A 266 18.10 -1.57 18.29
C VAL A 266 18.26 -0.97 16.90
N LEU A 267 17.19 -0.38 16.39
CA LEU A 267 17.16 0.31 15.11
C LEU A 267 17.08 1.82 15.35
N SER A 268 17.74 2.60 14.51
CA SER A 268 17.64 4.06 14.48
C SER A 268 17.05 4.51 13.16
N ALA A 269 15.93 5.23 13.25
CA ALA A 269 15.30 5.95 12.15
C ALA A 269 15.96 7.33 11.94
N GLU A 270 15.76 7.91 10.77
CA GLU A 270 16.31 9.22 10.40
C GLU A 270 15.56 10.38 11.09
N THR A 271 14.24 10.26 11.25
CA THR A 271 13.39 11.30 11.85
C THR A 271 12.46 10.73 12.93
N LEU A 272 11.92 11.59 13.79
CA LEU A 272 10.88 11.19 14.77
C LEU A 272 9.68 10.58 14.05
N SER A 273 9.22 11.23 12.98
CA SER A 273 8.09 10.76 12.16
C SER A 273 8.36 9.38 11.55
N ASP A 274 9.57 9.15 11.02
CA ASP A 274 9.92 7.84 10.47
C ASP A 274 9.94 6.76 11.56
N ARG A 275 10.52 7.04 12.74
CA ARG A 275 10.43 6.13 13.90
C ARG A 275 8.99 5.83 14.28
N ALA A 276 8.13 6.86 14.36
CA ALA A 276 6.71 6.71 14.67
C ALA A 276 6.04 5.73 13.71
N ARG A 277 6.23 5.95 12.41
CA ARG A 277 5.64 5.13 11.35
C ARG A 277 6.14 3.69 11.42
N TRP A 278 7.42 3.46 11.68
CA TRP A 278 7.97 2.12 11.93
C TRP A 278 7.36 1.44 13.16
N VAL A 279 7.25 2.14 14.29
CA VAL A 279 6.64 1.60 15.51
C VAL A 279 5.17 1.26 15.28
N THR A 280 4.40 2.17 14.69
CA THR A 280 2.98 1.94 14.35
C THR A 280 2.82 0.75 13.41
N ALA A 281 3.65 0.64 12.37
CA ALA A 281 3.60 -0.48 11.44
C ALA A 281 4.01 -1.81 12.10
N LEU A 282 5.01 -1.83 12.99
CA LEU A 282 5.44 -3.03 13.73
C LEU A 282 4.42 -3.47 14.79
N MET A 283 3.68 -2.52 15.36
CA MET A 283 2.58 -2.78 16.28
C MET A 283 1.27 -3.15 15.56
N HIS A 284 1.23 -3.00 14.23
CA HIS A 284 0.07 -3.36 13.44
C HIS A 284 -0.15 -4.87 13.51
N ARG A 285 -1.04 -5.28 14.41
CA ARG A 285 -1.64 -6.61 14.39
C ARG A 285 -2.93 -6.49 13.61
N GLU A 286 -3.11 -7.30 12.57
CA GLU A 286 -4.44 -7.51 11.97
C GLU A 286 -5.37 -8.08 13.03
N LYS A 287 -5.97 -7.20 13.84
CA LYS A 287 -7.21 -7.51 14.52
C LYS A 287 -8.28 -7.31 13.47
N GLU A 288 -9.03 -8.36 13.16
CA GLU A 288 -10.28 -8.36 12.39
C GLU A 288 -11.37 -7.51 13.08
N LYS A 289 -11.07 -6.27 13.47
CA LYS A 289 -12.10 -5.33 13.86
C LYS A 289 -12.31 -4.39 12.69
N PRO A 290 -13.53 -4.31 12.12
CA PRO A 290 -13.87 -3.18 11.28
C PRO A 290 -13.50 -1.92 12.06
N ASP A 291 -12.95 -0.94 11.37
CA ASP A 291 -12.58 0.37 11.89
C ASP A 291 -13.83 1.01 12.53
N THR A 292 -14.06 0.73 13.82
CA THR A 292 -15.17 1.25 14.63
C THR A 292 -14.84 2.61 15.20
N THR A 293 -13.72 3.22 14.80
CA THR A 293 -13.34 4.55 15.24
C THR A 293 -14.44 5.52 14.83
N PRO A 294 -15.17 6.15 15.77
CA PRO A 294 -16.20 7.11 15.43
C PRO A 294 -15.52 8.27 14.71
N LYS A 295 -15.65 8.33 13.38
CA LYS A 295 -15.01 9.38 12.56
C LYS A 295 -15.47 10.80 12.95
N GLY A 296 -16.52 10.92 13.76
CA GLY A 296 -17.00 12.18 14.31
C GLY A 296 -16.15 12.76 15.44
N ASP A 297 -15.32 11.96 16.12
CA ASP A 297 -14.52 12.40 17.28
C ASP A 297 -13.04 12.70 16.92
N LEU A 298 -12.65 12.49 15.67
CA LEU A 298 -11.27 12.72 15.21
C LEU A 298 -11.06 14.20 14.89
N SER A 299 -9.94 14.75 15.37
CA SER A 299 -9.55 16.13 15.10
C SER A 299 -9.32 16.33 13.60
N GLN A 300 -10.07 17.26 13.01
CA GLN A 300 -9.86 17.73 11.65
C GLN A 300 -8.84 18.85 11.66
N VAL A 301 -7.83 18.75 10.80
CA VAL A 301 -6.83 19.81 10.62
C VAL A 301 -6.76 20.21 9.15
N GLU A 302 -6.59 21.50 8.92
CA GLU A 302 -6.33 22.04 7.59
C GLU A 302 -4.82 22.14 7.38
N ILE A 303 -4.37 21.66 6.22
CA ILE A 303 -2.97 21.67 5.84
C ILE A 303 -2.58 23.08 5.40
N THR A 304 -1.68 23.71 6.15
CA THR A 304 -1.23 25.09 5.86
C THR A 304 -0.14 25.17 4.80
N HIS A 305 0.60 24.08 4.58
CA HIS A 305 1.71 23.99 3.64
C HIS A 305 1.67 22.65 2.90
N ALA A 306 1.90 22.68 1.59
CA ALA A 306 1.95 21.46 0.81
C ALA A 306 3.13 20.56 1.25
N TYR A 307 2.86 19.26 1.33
CA TYR A 307 3.83 18.23 1.64
C TYR A 307 3.78 17.15 0.55
N LEU A 308 4.93 16.84 -0.03
CA LEU A 308 5.05 15.75 -0.99
C LEU A 308 5.57 14.51 -0.27
N ALA A 309 4.82 13.41 -0.34
CA ALA A 309 5.24 12.12 0.17
C ALA A 309 6.57 11.71 -0.46
N LYS A 310 7.54 11.38 0.40
CA LYS A 310 8.85 10.86 0.03
C LYS A 310 8.86 9.33 0.06
N GLU A 311 8.05 8.75 0.94
CA GLU A 311 7.93 7.29 1.09
C GLU A 311 6.53 6.80 0.69
N ALA A 312 6.44 5.51 0.32
CA ALA A 312 5.19 4.92 -0.17
C ALA A 312 4.07 4.82 0.89
N ASP A 313 4.44 4.90 2.17
CA ASP A 313 3.51 4.91 3.32
C ASP A 313 3.16 6.33 3.78
N GLU A 314 3.61 7.37 3.07
CA GLU A 314 3.25 8.76 3.31
C GLU A 314 2.14 9.21 2.34
N ILE A 315 1.36 10.22 2.75
CA ILE A 315 0.32 10.83 1.93
C ILE A 315 0.81 12.22 1.50
N SER A 316 0.77 12.51 0.21
CA SER A 316 1.01 13.86 -0.30
C SER A 316 -0.21 14.74 -0.01
N LEU A 317 0.03 15.90 0.57
CA LEU A 317 -0.99 16.84 1.00
C LEU A 317 -0.78 18.18 0.31
N GLN A 318 -1.86 18.79 -0.15
CA GLN A 318 -1.87 20.14 -0.69
C GLN A 318 -2.28 21.14 0.38
N GLN A 319 -1.92 22.40 0.16
CA GLN A 319 -2.43 23.49 1.00
C GLN A 319 -3.96 23.53 0.91
N ALA A 320 -4.61 23.70 2.06
CA ALA A 320 -6.06 23.64 2.27
C ALA A 320 -6.70 22.24 2.22
N ASP A 321 -5.92 21.16 2.11
CA ASP A 321 -6.45 19.81 2.35
C ASP A 321 -6.93 19.70 3.81
N VAL A 322 -8.03 18.98 4.04
CA VAL A 322 -8.55 18.69 5.38
C VAL A 322 -8.36 17.21 5.67
N VAL A 323 -7.61 16.90 6.73
CA VAL A 323 -7.32 15.52 7.13
C VAL A 323 -7.79 15.23 8.55
N LEU A 324 -8.13 13.97 8.80
CA LEU A 324 -8.44 13.46 10.13
C LEU A 324 -7.16 12.97 10.80
N VAL A 325 -6.85 13.50 11.98
CA VAL A 325 -5.68 13.09 12.76
C VAL A 325 -6.06 11.87 13.60
N LEU A 326 -5.38 10.75 13.36
CA LEU A 326 -5.60 9.49 14.09
C LEU A 326 -4.73 9.38 15.35
N ASP A 327 -3.49 9.83 15.25
CA ASP A 327 -2.52 9.85 16.35
C ASP A 327 -1.45 10.92 16.08
N GLY A 328 -0.80 11.42 17.12
CA GLY A 328 0.22 12.47 17.02
C GLY A 328 1.49 12.08 17.77
N GLU A 329 2.66 12.28 17.15
CA GLU A 329 3.93 12.23 17.88
C GLU A 329 4.38 13.65 18.27
N ASP A 330 4.82 13.80 19.52
CA ASP A 330 5.44 15.03 20.01
C ASP A 330 6.75 15.30 19.27
N GLY A 331 6.68 16.23 18.31
CA GLY A 331 7.82 16.72 17.54
C GLY A 331 7.32 17.79 16.59
N LYS A 332 7.93 18.98 16.62
CA LYS A 332 7.64 20.01 15.63
C LYS A 332 8.12 19.49 14.26
N CYS A 333 7.19 19.24 13.34
CA CYS A 333 7.49 19.17 11.92
C CYS A 333 7.88 20.55 11.40
#